data_AF-A0A1G5ALW0-F1
#
_entry.id   AF-A0A1G5ALW0-F1
#
_cell.length_a   1.000
_cell.length_b   1.000
_cell.length_c   1.000
_cell.angle_alpha   90.00
_cell.angle_beta   90.00
_cell.angle_gamma   90.00
#
_symmetry.space_group_name_H-M   'P 1'
#
loop_
_entity.id
_entity.type
_entity.pdbx_description
1 polymer ?
#
loop_
_entity_poly.entity_id
_entity_poly.type
_entity_poly.pdbx_seq_one_letter_code
_entity_poly.pdbx_strand_id
1 'polypeptide(L)'
;MSQFERRFGKYAIRNLPLVMIICYAVGYAIRYINPDFLMFLNLDPYKIVHGQVWRVITWLLVPPTDNNLFWIILMLFCYYSIGVSLERTWGTFMFNVYIFSGILLTLVGAFVILGIAYLIGGGLYAAVYSQYVAAVFSTYYINMSILLAFAMTFPDAMFLFMLFIPVKAKWMAIVYLVILLIQFITGGLFVRVALGMALLNFAIFYFTNRKGLGIKPVQMQSRTRTPKPVKRDLTRSSGIVTRHKCAICGRTEQDVPDMQFRFCTKCEGNYEYCEDHLYTHSHVRMS
;
A
#
# COMPACT_ATOMS: atom_id res chain seq x y z
N MET A 1 -12.07 0.28 -13.54
CA MET A 1 -12.01 1.71 -13.17
C MET A 1 -13.40 2.31 -13.33
N SER A 2 -13.98 2.78 -12.24
CA SER A 2 -15.32 3.40 -12.25
C SER A 2 -15.26 4.81 -12.86
N GLN A 3 -16.36 5.34 -13.37
CA GLN A 3 -16.39 6.72 -13.91
C GLN A 3 -16.01 7.77 -12.85
N PHE A 4 -16.32 7.51 -11.58
CA PHE A 4 -15.94 8.37 -10.45
C PHE A 4 -14.43 8.43 -10.23
N GLU A 5 -13.73 7.31 -10.39
CA GLU A 5 -12.27 7.24 -10.25
C GLU A 5 -11.57 8.07 -11.34
N ARG A 6 -12.10 8.08 -12.57
CA ARG A 6 -11.58 8.94 -13.67
C ARG A 6 -11.79 10.43 -13.42
N ARG A 7 -12.90 10.82 -12.77
CA ARG A 7 -13.27 12.24 -12.58
C ARG A 7 -12.67 12.84 -11.31
N PHE A 8 -12.58 12.07 -10.22
CA PHE A 8 -12.12 12.54 -8.91
C PHE A 8 -10.75 12.01 -8.49
N GLY A 9 -10.11 11.16 -9.29
CA GLY A 9 -8.75 10.65 -9.01
C GLY A 9 -7.69 11.74 -8.84
N LYS A 10 -7.92 12.96 -9.38
CA LYS A 10 -7.01 14.11 -9.21
C LYS A 10 -6.96 14.65 -7.77
N TYR A 11 -8.03 14.46 -6.99
CA TYR A 11 -8.13 14.95 -5.61
C TYR A 11 -7.70 13.92 -4.57
N ALA A 12 -7.31 12.71 -5.00
CA ALA A 12 -6.91 11.65 -4.09
C ALA A 12 -5.51 11.90 -3.54
N ILE A 13 -5.36 11.91 -2.22
CA ILE A 13 -4.07 12.08 -1.55
C ILE A 13 -3.27 10.80 -1.73
N ARG A 14 -2.11 10.90 -2.37
CA ARG A 14 -1.18 9.77 -2.54
C ARG A 14 -0.46 9.48 -1.23
N ASN A 15 -0.24 8.21 -0.92
CA ASN A 15 0.43 7.77 0.30
C ASN A 15 -0.31 8.24 1.56
N LEU A 16 -1.64 8.18 1.57
CA LEU A 16 -2.44 8.50 2.75
C LEU A 16 -2.06 7.69 4.01
N PRO A 17 -1.65 6.40 3.93
CA PRO A 17 -1.11 5.67 5.08
C PRO A 17 0.08 6.39 5.73
N LEU A 18 0.96 7.02 4.95
CA LEU A 18 2.09 7.77 5.48
C LEU A 18 1.63 8.99 6.27
N VAL A 19 0.63 9.72 5.74
CA VAL A 19 0.04 10.88 6.43
C VAL A 19 -0.55 10.47 7.78
N MET A 20 -1.30 9.36 7.83
CA MET A 20 -1.86 8.83 9.08
C MET A 20 -0.76 8.50 10.11
N ILE A 21 0.33 7.87 9.67
CA ILE A 21 1.44 7.49 10.55
C ILE A 21 2.19 8.71 11.08
N ILE A 22 2.36 9.75 10.25
CA ILE A 22 2.91 11.03 10.72
C ILE A 22 1.98 11.65 11.77
N CYS A 23 0.66 11.65 11.56
CA CYS A 23 -0.30 12.13 12.56
C CYS A 23 -0.17 11.37 13.89
N TYR A 24 -0.04 10.04 13.85
CA TYR A 24 0.17 9.25 15.06
C TYR A 24 1.52 9.52 15.72
N ALA A 25 2.59 9.68 14.94
CA ALA A 25 3.92 10.02 15.46
C ALA A 25 3.91 11.38 16.18
N VAL A 26 3.26 12.39 15.60
CA VAL A 26 3.04 13.70 16.24
C VAL A 26 2.20 13.54 17.51
N GLY A 27 1.14 12.74 17.48
CA GLY A 27 0.32 12.42 18.65
C GLY A 27 1.10 11.79 19.81
N TYR A 28 1.97 10.84 19.51
CA TYR A 28 2.86 10.23 20.51
C TYR A 28 3.87 11.23 21.05
N ALA A 29 4.45 12.10 20.20
CA ALA A 29 5.36 13.15 20.66
C ALA A 29 4.66 14.11 21.63
N ILE A 30 3.44 14.54 21.29
CA ILE A 30 2.60 15.36 22.18
C ILE A 30 2.34 14.63 23.49
N ARG A 31 1.99 13.33 23.44
CA ARG A 31 1.75 12.51 24.64
C ARG A 31 2.91 12.52 25.63
N TYR A 32 4.14 12.42 25.12
CA TYR A 32 5.34 12.38 25.95
C TYR A 32 5.71 13.75 26.52
N ILE A 33 5.35 14.85 25.84
CA ILE A 33 5.62 16.21 26.31
C ILE A 33 4.55 16.67 27.30
N ASN A 34 3.28 16.48 26.95
CA ASN A 34 2.13 16.90 27.75
C ASN A 34 0.94 15.95 27.53
N PRO A 35 0.70 15.00 28.47
CA PRO A 35 -0.39 14.05 28.35
C PRO A 35 -1.77 14.70 28.48
N ASP A 36 -1.90 15.80 29.24
CA ASP A 36 -3.17 16.50 29.41
C ASP A 36 -3.61 17.20 28.12
N PHE A 37 -2.64 17.63 27.31
CA PHE A 37 -2.92 18.24 26.01
C PHE A 37 -3.64 17.28 25.05
N LEU A 38 -3.42 15.96 25.16
CA LEU A 38 -4.15 14.98 24.35
C LEU A 38 -5.67 14.98 24.64
N MET A 39 -6.09 15.24 25.88
CA MET A 39 -7.51 15.33 26.21
C MET A 39 -8.20 16.50 25.49
N PHE A 40 -7.44 17.53 25.10
CA PHE A 40 -7.95 18.62 24.26
C PHE A 40 -8.14 18.23 22.79
N LEU A 41 -7.43 17.20 22.34
CA LEU A 41 -7.45 16.73 20.96
C LEU A 41 -8.50 15.65 20.72
N ASN A 42 -8.91 14.90 21.75
CA ASN A 42 -9.92 13.85 21.67
C ASN A 42 -11.27 14.34 21.09
N LEU A 43 -11.97 13.42 20.43
CA LEU A 43 -13.28 13.70 19.85
C LEU A 43 -14.34 13.81 20.95
N ASP A 44 -14.75 15.03 21.26
CA ASP A 44 -15.79 15.29 22.25
C ASP A 44 -16.94 16.07 21.58
N PRO A 45 -18.03 15.39 21.17
CA PRO A 45 -19.16 16.01 20.50
C PRO A 45 -19.82 17.11 21.33
N TYR A 46 -19.87 16.96 22.66
CA TYR A 46 -20.46 17.97 23.53
C TYR A 46 -19.65 19.26 23.45
N LYS A 47 -18.33 19.18 23.59
CA LYS A 47 -17.45 20.36 23.49
C LYS A 47 -17.40 20.96 22.09
N ILE A 48 -17.61 20.15 21.04
CA ILE A 48 -17.71 20.67 19.66
C ILE A 48 -18.93 21.58 19.52
N VAL A 49 -20.09 21.18 20.05
CA VAL A 49 -21.30 22.02 20.02
C VAL A 49 -21.12 23.32 20.82
N HIS A 50 -20.25 23.30 21.84
CA HIS A 50 -19.91 24.48 22.65
C HIS A 50 -18.71 25.30 22.10
N GLY A 51 -18.32 25.11 20.84
CA GLY A 51 -17.36 25.97 20.13
C GLY A 51 -15.96 25.38 19.91
N GLN A 52 -15.67 24.16 20.37
CA GLN A 52 -14.36 23.50 20.15
C GLN A 52 -14.32 22.73 18.81
N VAL A 53 -14.48 23.43 17.69
CA VAL A 53 -14.62 22.83 16.35
C VAL A 53 -13.39 22.08 15.85
N TRP A 54 -12.20 22.42 16.34
CA TRP A 54 -10.95 21.73 15.93
C TRP A 54 -10.95 20.24 16.29
N ARG A 55 -11.71 19.83 17.33
CA ARG A 55 -11.85 18.44 17.77
C ARG A 55 -12.39 17.50 16.70
N VAL A 56 -13.01 18.02 15.63
CA VAL A 56 -13.48 17.24 14.47
C VAL A 56 -12.31 16.69 13.64
N ILE A 57 -11.14 17.33 13.70
CA ILE A 57 -9.95 16.93 12.92
C ILE A 57 -8.84 16.45 13.86
N THR A 58 -8.64 17.12 15.01
CA THR A 58 -7.50 16.84 15.89
C THR A 58 -7.49 15.45 16.50
N TRP A 59 -8.67 14.81 16.62
CA TRP A 59 -8.76 13.46 17.17
C TRP A 59 -8.05 12.41 16.31
N LEU A 60 -7.81 12.70 15.02
CA LEU A 60 -7.01 11.85 14.13
C LEU A 60 -5.55 11.77 14.55
N LEU A 61 -5.05 12.76 15.28
CA LEU A 61 -3.69 12.76 15.83
C LEU A 61 -3.60 11.90 17.09
N VAL A 62 -4.71 11.54 17.73
CA VAL A 62 -4.69 10.78 18.98
C VAL A 62 -4.26 9.34 18.66
N PRO A 63 -3.07 8.92 19.13
CA PRO A 63 -2.59 7.59 18.85
C PRO A 63 -3.24 6.57 19.81
N PRO A 64 -3.26 5.29 19.43
CA PRO A 64 -3.61 4.22 20.36
C PRO A 64 -2.69 4.17 21.58
N THR A 65 -3.19 3.61 22.66
CA THR A 65 -2.54 3.65 23.97
C THR A 65 -1.55 2.52 24.16
N ASP A 66 -0.34 2.67 23.61
CA ASP A 66 0.83 1.86 23.98
C ASP A 66 1.80 2.69 24.82
N ASN A 67 2.50 2.05 25.76
CA ASN A 67 3.46 2.72 26.65
C ASN A 67 4.92 2.45 26.28
N ASN A 68 5.19 1.40 25.52
CA ASN A 68 6.54 0.97 25.20
C ASN A 68 6.95 1.44 23.79
N LEU A 69 8.02 2.22 23.72
CA LEU A 69 8.53 2.83 22.48
C LEU A 69 8.82 1.80 21.38
N PHE A 70 9.38 0.64 21.73
CA PHE A 70 9.67 -0.42 20.76
C PHE A 70 8.39 -0.93 20.09
N TRP A 71 7.37 -1.20 20.90
CA TRP A 71 6.07 -1.68 20.41
C TRP A 71 5.34 -0.62 19.59
N ILE A 72 5.45 0.66 19.97
CA ILE A 72 4.91 1.78 19.20
C ILE A 72 5.50 1.82 17.79
N ILE A 73 6.84 1.78 17.67
CA ILE A 73 7.51 1.84 16.37
C ILE A 73 7.14 0.63 15.51
N LEU A 74 7.15 -0.57 16.09
CA LEU A 74 6.77 -1.80 15.40
C LEU A 74 5.32 -1.73 14.90
N MET A 75 4.42 -1.22 15.73
CA MET A 75 3.00 -1.07 15.41
C MET A 75 2.78 -0.05 14.28
N LEU A 76 3.42 1.12 14.36
CA LEU A 76 3.37 2.13 13.29
C LEU A 76 3.90 1.57 11.97
N PHE A 77 4.99 0.81 12.01
CA PHE A 77 5.51 0.12 10.83
C PHE A 77 4.50 -0.89 10.26
N CYS A 78 3.87 -1.71 11.12
CA CYS A 78 2.85 -2.67 10.70
C CYS A 78 1.65 -1.97 10.05
N TYR A 79 1.14 -0.90 10.65
CA TYR A 79 0.02 -0.12 10.12
C TYR A 79 0.36 0.57 8.81
N TYR A 80 1.58 1.13 8.69
CA TYR A 80 2.06 1.67 7.44
C TYR A 80 2.10 0.60 6.34
N SER A 81 2.69 -0.56 6.64
CA SER A 81 2.82 -1.68 5.69
C SER A 81 1.46 -2.19 5.21
N ILE A 82 0.51 -2.37 6.13
CA ILE A 82 -0.87 -2.76 5.84
C ILE A 82 -1.55 -1.71 4.96
N GLY A 83 -1.47 -0.43 5.34
CA GLY A 83 -2.11 0.66 4.62
C GLY A 83 -1.57 0.82 3.20
N VAL A 84 -0.25 0.77 3.02
CA VAL A 84 0.38 0.85 1.68
C VAL A 84 -0.02 -0.33 0.80
N SER A 85 -0.12 -1.53 1.37
CA SER A 85 -0.54 -2.74 0.64
C SER A 85 -1.99 -2.63 0.17
N LEU A 86 -2.87 -2.05 1.00
CA LEU A 86 -4.26 -1.74 0.62
C LEU A 86 -4.34 -0.64 -0.43
N GLU A 87 -3.64 0.48 -0.25
CA GLU A 87 -3.66 1.60 -1.21
C GLU A 87 -3.18 1.15 -2.60
N ARG A 88 -2.15 0.29 -2.66
CA ARG A 88 -1.63 -0.24 -3.93
C ARG A 88 -2.58 -1.19 -4.63
N THR A 89 -3.38 -1.97 -3.90
CA THR A 89 -4.30 -2.94 -4.50
C THR A 89 -5.65 -2.35 -4.86
N TRP A 90 -6.18 -1.45 -4.02
CA TRP A 90 -7.48 -0.82 -4.25
C TRP A 90 -7.38 0.45 -5.10
N GLY A 91 -6.18 1.03 -5.21
CA GLY A 91 -5.96 2.33 -5.83
C GLY A 91 -6.15 3.48 -4.84
N THR A 92 -5.41 4.57 -5.07
CA THR A 92 -5.36 5.74 -4.18
C THR A 92 -6.74 6.34 -3.92
N PHE A 93 -7.60 6.45 -4.94
CA PHE A 93 -8.94 7.05 -4.77
C PHE A 93 -9.83 6.21 -3.85
N MET A 94 -9.91 4.90 -4.07
CA MET A 94 -10.79 4.02 -3.27
C MET A 94 -10.32 3.93 -1.82
N PHE A 95 -9.00 3.90 -1.59
CA PHE A 95 -8.44 3.94 -0.25
C PHE A 95 -8.77 5.26 0.48
N ASN A 96 -8.65 6.41 -0.21
CA ASN A 96 -9.06 7.70 0.35
C ASN A 96 -10.54 7.69 0.74
N VAL A 97 -11.43 7.26 -0.17
CA VAL A 97 -12.88 7.19 0.11
C VAL A 97 -13.16 6.32 1.33
N TYR A 98 -12.50 5.17 1.45
CA TYR A 98 -12.67 4.27 2.59
C TYR A 98 -12.26 4.87 3.95
N ILE A 99 -11.12 5.58 3.97
CA ILE A 99 -10.66 6.23 5.19
C ILE A 99 -11.56 7.41 5.54
N PHE A 100 -11.88 8.28 4.58
CA PHE A 100 -12.75 9.43 4.82
C PHE A 100 -14.18 9.02 5.20
N SER A 101 -14.72 7.94 4.62
CA SER A 101 -16.01 7.41 5.04
C SER A 101 -15.96 6.87 6.47
N GLY A 102 -14.86 6.22 6.87
CA GLY A 102 -14.66 5.77 8.25
C GLY A 102 -14.57 6.94 9.24
N ILE A 103 -13.86 8.01 8.89
CA ILE A 103 -13.79 9.25 9.68
C ILE A 103 -15.18 9.85 9.83
N LEU A 104 -15.92 9.99 8.74
CA LEU A 104 -17.27 10.57 8.72
C LEU A 104 -18.25 9.74 9.55
N LEU A 105 -18.27 8.42 9.37
CA LEU A 105 -19.14 7.52 10.15
C LEU A 105 -18.81 7.53 11.64
N THR A 106 -17.53 7.66 11.99
CA THR A 106 -17.10 7.81 13.39
C THR A 106 -17.63 9.12 13.98
N LEU A 107 -17.51 10.24 13.23
CA LEU A 107 -18.06 11.53 13.63
C LEU A 107 -19.57 11.47 13.81
N VAL A 108 -20.29 10.94 12.81
CA VAL A 108 -21.75 10.77 12.87
C VAL A 108 -22.15 9.91 14.06
N GLY A 109 -21.46 8.79 14.30
CA GLY A 109 -21.70 7.94 15.47
C GLY A 109 -21.55 8.68 16.79
N ALA A 110 -20.53 9.53 16.91
CA ALA A 110 -20.29 10.33 18.10
C ALA A 110 -21.41 11.36 18.33
N PHE A 111 -21.88 12.04 17.27
CA PHE A 111 -23.00 12.99 17.35
C PHE A 111 -24.36 12.31 17.58
N VAL A 112 -24.59 11.13 17.00
CA VAL A 112 -25.82 10.35 17.23
C VAL A 112 -25.93 9.98 18.71
N ILE A 113 -24.84 9.54 19.32
CA ILE A 113 -24.81 9.25 20.75
C ILE A 113 -25.05 10.50 21.59
N LEU A 114 -24.45 11.63 21.22
CA LEU A 114 -24.71 12.90 21.90
C LEU A 114 -26.22 13.23 21.86
N GLY A 115 -26.85 13.08 20.69
CA GLY A 115 -28.29 13.29 20.52
C GLY A 115 -29.12 12.35 21.40
N ILE A 116 -28.78 11.06 21.45
CA ILE A 116 -29.44 10.08 22.33
C ILE A 116 -29.27 10.47 23.80
N ALA A 117 -28.07 10.91 24.21
CA ALA A 117 -27.80 11.34 25.59
C ALA A 117 -28.65 12.56 25.98
N TYR A 118 -28.80 13.54 25.07
CA TYR A 118 -29.71 14.68 25.28
C TYR A 118 -31.17 14.25 25.41
N LEU A 119 -31.62 13.28 24.62
CA LEU A 119 -33.01 12.80 24.65
C LEU A 119 -33.35 12.00 25.92
N ILE A 120 -32.39 11.23 26.45
CA ILE A 120 -32.64 10.37 27.62
C ILE A 120 -32.59 11.15 28.94
N GLY A 121 -31.66 12.10 29.09
CA GLY A 121 -31.40 12.74 30.38
C GLY A 121 -31.10 14.24 30.33
N GLY A 122 -31.27 14.90 29.18
CA GLY A 122 -31.02 16.34 29.03
C GLY A 122 -29.54 16.73 29.09
N GLY A 123 -29.29 18.04 29.24
CA GLY A 123 -27.95 18.63 29.07
C GLY A 123 -26.91 18.21 30.10
N LEU A 124 -27.32 17.94 31.35
CA LEU A 124 -26.40 17.51 32.41
C LEU A 124 -25.92 16.07 32.17
N TYR A 125 -26.83 15.19 31.74
CA TYR A 125 -26.47 13.83 31.34
C TYR A 125 -25.53 13.88 30.13
N ALA A 126 -25.84 14.67 29.10
CA ALA A 126 -24.96 14.82 27.93
C ALA A 126 -23.54 15.28 28.31
N ALA A 127 -23.39 16.18 29.28
CA ALA A 127 -22.10 16.65 29.77
C ALA A 127 -21.29 15.54 30.48
N VAL A 128 -21.92 14.75 31.36
CA VAL A 128 -21.24 13.64 32.05
C VAL A 128 -20.85 12.53 31.08
N TYR A 129 -21.73 12.20 30.13
CA TYR A 129 -21.46 11.15 29.14
C TYR A 129 -20.41 11.54 28.09
N SER A 130 -20.19 12.85 27.87
CA SER A 130 -19.19 13.34 26.91
C SER A 130 -17.77 12.82 27.16
N GLN A 131 -17.40 12.63 28.43
CA GLN A 131 -16.08 12.12 28.82
C GLN A 131 -15.90 10.65 28.39
N TYR A 132 -16.95 9.84 28.51
CA TYR A 132 -16.94 8.46 28.05
C TYR A 132 -16.94 8.37 26.52
N VAL A 133 -17.67 9.25 25.84
CA VAL A 133 -17.65 9.34 24.37
C VAL A 133 -16.25 9.65 23.85
N ALA A 134 -15.55 10.61 24.48
CA ALA A 134 -14.20 10.98 24.08
C ALA A 134 -13.16 9.86 24.26
N ALA A 135 -13.38 8.94 25.21
CA ALA A 135 -12.52 7.78 25.40
C ALA A 135 -12.84 6.64 24.42
N VAL A 136 -14.12 6.47 24.07
CA VAL A 136 -14.58 5.41 23.17
C VAL A 136 -14.25 5.76 21.73
N PHE A 137 -14.62 6.95 21.25
CA PHE A 137 -14.46 7.35 19.86
C PHE A 137 -13.04 7.78 19.54
N SER A 138 -12.23 6.79 19.13
CA SER A 138 -10.82 6.97 18.80
C SER A 138 -10.48 6.39 17.43
N THR A 139 -9.24 6.63 17.01
CA THR A 139 -8.63 6.07 15.79
C THR A 139 -8.60 4.53 15.79
N TYR A 140 -8.80 3.90 16.95
CA TYR A 140 -8.97 2.46 17.12
C TYR A 140 -9.97 1.88 16.12
N TYR A 141 -11.20 2.39 16.06
CA TYR A 141 -12.23 1.80 15.21
C TYR A 141 -11.91 1.90 13.71
N ILE A 142 -11.23 2.96 13.29
CA ILE A 142 -10.72 3.10 11.92
C ILE A 142 -9.64 2.06 11.65
N ASN A 143 -8.64 1.93 12.53
CA ASN A 143 -7.56 0.95 12.37
C ASN A 143 -8.12 -0.48 12.31
N MET A 144 -9.18 -0.74 13.06
CA MET A 144 -9.83 -2.05 13.10
C MET A 144 -10.65 -2.36 11.85
N SER A 145 -11.34 -1.35 11.32
CA SER A 145 -11.93 -1.40 9.98
C SER A 145 -10.87 -1.76 8.93
N ILE A 146 -9.73 -1.06 8.93
CA ILE A 146 -8.61 -1.28 7.99
C ILE A 146 -8.03 -2.70 8.13
N LEU A 147 -7.82 -3.19 9.36
CA LEU A 147 -7.29 -4.53 9.61
C LEU A 147 -8.21 -5.61 9.03
N LEU A 148 -9.52 -5.46 9.23
CA LEU A 148 -10.53 -6.37 8.70
C LEU A 148 -10.55 -6.36 7.16
N ALA A 149 -10.46 -5.16 6.57
CA ALA A 149 -10.30 -4.97 5.13
C ALA A 149 -9.04 -5.62 4.55
N PHE A 150 -7.90 -5.49 5.24
CA PHE A 150 -6.66 -6.12 4.84
C PHE A 150 -6.78 -7.64 4.84
N ALA A 151 -7.31 -8.23 5.92
CA ALA A 151 -7.41 -9.67 6.04
C ALA A 151 -8.33 -10.32 5.01
N MET A 152 -9.38 -9.62 4.57
CA MET A 152 -10.23 -10.08 3.47
C MET A 152 -9.58 -9.94 2.10
N THR A 153 -8.75 -8.91 1.90
CA THR A 153 -8.02 -8.71 0.64
C THR A 153 -6.85 -9.69 0.50
N PHE A 154 -6.16 -9.98 1.61
CA PHE A 154 -4.96 -10.82 1.64
C PHE A 154 -5.06 -11.91 2.72
N PRO A 155 -5.93 -12.92 2.56
CA PRO A 155 -6.17 -13.93 3.58
C PRO A 155 -4.95 -14.82 3.87
N ASP A 156 -4.07 -15.01 2.88
CA ASP A 156 -2.85 -15.82 2.99
C ASP A 156 -1.59 -15.02 3.36
N ALA A 157 -1.71 -13.70 3.57
CA ALA A 157 -0.59 -12.91 4.08
C ALA A 157 -0.18 -13.42 5.48
N MET A 158 1.12 -13.58 5.70
CA MET A 158 1.67 -14.06 6.97
C MET A 158 2.19 -12.89 7.80
N PHE A 159 1.74 -12.80 9.04
CA PHE A 159 2.28 -11.90 10.06
C PHE A 159 3.11 -12.70 11.06
N LEU A 160 4.33 -12.26 11.35
CA LEU A 160 5.16 -12.87 12.36
C LEU A 160 4.74 -12.36 13.75
N PHE A 161 3.94 -13.14 14.46
CA PHE A 161 3.59 -12.86 15.84
C PHE A 161 4.82 -13.05 16.74
N MET A 162 5.15 -12.01 17.52
CA MET A 162 6.35 -11.95 18.37
C MET A 162 7.66 -12.27 17.61
N LEU A 163 7.71 -12.05 16.29
CA LEU A 163 8.86 -12.41 15.44
C LEU A 163 9.15 -13.92 15.30
N PHE A 164 8.36 -14.80 15.93
CA PHE A 164 8.59 -16.26 15.92
C PHE A 164 7.49 -17.04 15.21
N ILE A 165 6.22 -16.68 15.39
CA ILE A 165 5.08 -17.52 14.93
C ILE A 165 4.43 -16.87 13.71
N PRO A 166 4.57 -17.43 12.49
CA PRO A 166 3.86 -16.92 11.33
C PRO A 166 2.37 -17.27 11.42
N VAL A 167 1.52 -16.26 11.61
CA VAL A 167 0.06 -16.39 11.64
C VAL A 167 -0.53 -15.78 10.37
N LYS A 168 -1.40 -16.51 9.69
CA LYS A 168 -2.10 -15.99 8.50
C LYS A 168 -3.11 -14.91 8.89
N ALA A 169 -3.23 -13.87 8.06
CA ALA A 169 -4.15 -12.74 8.26
C ALA A 169 -5.61 -13.19 8.47
N LYS A 170 -6.05 -14.25 7.79
CA LYS A 170 -7.41 -14.80 7.97
C LYS A 170 -7.70 -15.25 9.40
N TRP A 171 -6.73 -15.86 10.08
CA TRP A 171 -6.90 -16.32 11.47
C TRP A 171 -6.93 -15.13 12.42
N MET A 172 -6.06 -14.15 12.18
CA MET A 172 -6.06 -12.89 12.93
C MET A 172 -7.42 -12.20 12.83
N ALA A 173 -8.01 -12.13 11.63
CA ALA A 173 -9.33 -11.53 11.45
C ALA A 173 -10.46 -12.30 12.15
N ILE A 174 -10.41 -13.63 12.18
CA ILE A 174 -11.41 -14.43 12.92
C ILE A 174 -11.30 -14.14 14.41
N VAL A 175 -10.10 -14.22 14.99
CA VAL A 175 -9.85 -13.90 16.41
C VAL A 175 -10.33 -12.47 16.70
N TYR A 176 -9.97 -11.55 15.82
CA TYR A 176 -10.34 -10.15 15.96
C TYR A 176 -11.86 -9.95 15.92
N LEU A 177 -12.56 -10.61 14.99
CA LEU A 177 -14.01 -10.56 14.88
C LEU A 177 -14.71 -11.19 16.11
N VAL A 178 -14.15 -12.26 16.68
CA VAL A 178 -14.65 -12.84 17.94
C VAL A 178 -14.52 -11.84 19.10
N ILE A 179 -13.37 -11.17 19.22
CA ILE A 179 -13.16 -10.13 20.24
C ILE A 179 -14.19 -9.00 20.06
N LEU A 180 -14.43 -8.57 18.82
CA LEU A 180 -15.45 -7.55 18.53
C LEU A 180 -16.85 -8.01 18.91
N LEU A 181 -17.21 -9.26 18.63
CA LEU A 181 -18.52 -9.81 19.01
C LEU A 181 -18.69 -9.87 20.52
N ILE A 182 -17.64 -10.27 21.26
CA ILE A 182 -17.66 -10.24 22.73
C ILE A 182 -17.87 -8.81 23.21
N GLN A 183 -17.10 -7.84 22.71
CA GLN A 183 -17.26 -6.42 23.06
C GLN A 183 -18.63 -5.86 22.67
N PHE A 184 -19.24 -6.35 21.60
CA PHE A 184 -20.58 -5.94 21.22
C PHE A 184 -21.63 -6.46 22.21
N ILE A 185 -21.50 -7.71 22.67
CA ILE A 185 -22.43 -8.33 23.62
C ILE A 185 -22.26 -7.71 25.02
N THR A 186 -21.02 -7.64 25.52
CA THR A 186 -20.71 -7.17 26.87
C THR A 186 -20.60 -5.64 26.99
N GLY A 187 -20.38 -4.94 25.88
CA GLY A 187 -20.20 -3.50 25.86
C GLY A 187 -21.51 -2.72 26.02
N GLY A 188 -21.39 -1.52 26.60
CA GLY A 188 -22.49 -0.57 26.70
C GLY A 188 -22.94 -0.01 25.35
N LEU A 189 -24.04 0.74 25.35
CA LEU A 189 -24.65 1.33 24.14
C LEU A 189 -23.63 2.14 23.31
N PHE A 190 -22.71 2.86 23.97
CA PHE A 190 -21.65 3.63 23.33
C PHE A 190 -20.72 2.76 22.47
N VAL A 191 -20.22 1.66 23.04
CA VAL A 191 -19.31 0.73 22.37
C VAL A 191 -20.02 0.02 21.22
N ARG A 192 -21.29 -0.37 21.43
CA ARG A 192 -22.12 -1.01 20.39
C ARG A 192 -22.34 -0.11 19.18
N VAL A 193 -22.66 1.17 19.40
CA VAL A 193 -22.86 2.13 18.31
C VAL A 193 -21.53 2.40 17.60
N ALA A 194 -20.42 2.58 18.34
CA ALA A 194 -19.12 2.82 17.72
C ALA A 194 -18.63 1.62 16.88
N LEU A 195 -18.76 0.40 17.42
CA LEU A 195 -18.48 -0.84 16.69
C LEU A 195 -19.41 -1.01 15.49
N GLY A 196 -20.70 -0.72 15.66
CA GLY A 196 -21.69 -0.77 14.59
C GLY A 196 -21.31 0.17 13.44
N MET A 197 -20.90 1.40 13.71
CA MET A 197 -20.45 2.35 12.70
C MET A 197 -19.16 1.91 12.00
N ALA A 198 -18.21 1.32 12.74
CA ALA A 198 -16.98 0.78 12.17
C ALA A 198 -17.24 -0.41 11.23
N LEU A 199 -18.10 -1.34 11.66
CA LEU A 199 -18.53 -2.48 10.86
C LEU A 199 -19.38 -2.04 9.66
N LEU A 200 -20.20 -1.01 9.82
CA LEU A 200 -20.99 -0.41 8.76
C LEU A 200 -20.09 0.22 7.70
N ASN A 201 -19.03 0.95 8.09
CA ASN A 201 -18.05 1.47 7.14
C ASN A 201 -17.44 0.34 6.31
N PHE A 202 -17.01 -0.72 7.00
CA PHE A 202 -16.47 -1.90 6.36
C PHE A 202 -17.49 -2.57 5.41
N ALA A 203 -18.73 -2.76 5.85
CA ALA A 203 -19.80 -3.41 5.08
C ALA A 203 -20.19 -2.58 3.85
N ILE A 204 -20.41 -1.27 4.00
CA ILE A 204 -20.73 -0.36 2.89
C ILE A 204 -19.64 -0.47 1.82
N PHE A 205 -18.37 -0.41 2.21
CA PHE A 205 -17.28 -0.50 1.27
C PHE A 205 -17.21 -1.87 0.60
N TYR A 206 -17.36 -2.95 1.37
CA TYR A 206 -17.36 -4.32 0.85
C TYR A 206 -18.46 -4.52 -0.21
N PHE A 207 -19.69 -4.10 0.07
CA PHE A 207 -20.82 -4.27 -0.86
C PHE A 207 -20.74 -3.33 -2.05
N THR A 208 -20.40 -2.06 -1.84
CA THR A 208 -20.27 -1.07 -2.93
C THR A 208 -19.16 -1.46 -3.89
N ASN A 209 -18.07 -2.05 -3.37
CA ASN A 209 -16.90 -2.37 -4.16
C ASN A 209 -16.84 -3.85 -4.58
N ARG A 210 -17.86 -4.69 -4.34
CA ARG A 210 -17.85 -6.11 -4.70
C ARG A 210 -17.62 -6.37 -6.20
N LYS A 211 -18.00 -5.43 -7.07
CA LYS A 211 -17.77 -5.49 -8.53
C LYS A 211 -16.43 -4.86 -8.97
N GLY A 212 -15.79 -4.03 -8.14
CA GLY A 212 -14.47 -3.41 -8.36
C GLY A 212 -13.32 -4.15 -7.68
N LEU A 213 -13.61 -4.83 -6.57
CA LEU A 213 -12.90 -5.97 -5.98
C LEU A 213 -13.10 -7.21 -6.85
N GLY A 214 -13.08 -7.05 -8.17
CA GLY A 214 -12.69 -8.14 -9.05
C GLY A 214 -11.27 -8.51 -8.62
N ILE A 215 -11.19 -9.42 -7.67
CA ILE A 215 -10.02 -10.19 -7.28
C ILE A 215 -9.64 -10.93 -8.56
N LYS A 216 -9.03 -10.24 -9.51
CA LYS A 216 -7.92 -10.86 -10.22
C LYS A 216 -6.90 -10.98 -9.11
N PRO A 217 -6.59 -12.20 -8.64
CA PRO A 217 -5.40 -12.35 -7.83
C PRO A 217 -4.32 -11.72 -8.68
N VAL A 218 -3.85 -10.54 -8.27
CA VAL A 218 -2.51 -10.13 -8.64
C VAL A 218 -1.72 -11.20 -7.94
N GLN A 219 -1.48 -12.28 -8.70
CA GLN A 219 -0.53 -13.27 -8.34
C GLN A 219 0.68 -12.42 -8.00
N MET A 220 0.98 -12.40 -6.71
CA MET A 220 2.32 -12.18 -6.22
C MET A 220 3.11 -13.37 -6.75
N GLN A 221 3.22 -13.48 -8.08
CA GLN A 221 4.34 -14.07 -8.75
C GLN A 221 5.48 -13.22 -8.24
N SER A 222 6.02 -13.69 -7.11
CA SER A 222 7.43 -13.79 -6.88
C SER A 222 8.16 -13.20 -8.07
N ARG A 223 8.80 -12.06 -7.86
CA ARG A 223 9.83 -11.53 -8.74
C ARG A 223 11.04 -12.49 -8.79
N THR A 224 10.84 -13.80 -8.87
CA THR A 224 11.64 -14.62 -9.75
C THR A 224 11.39 -14.12 -11.16
N ARG A 225 12.12 -13.04 -11.49
CA ARG A 225 12.56 -12.77 -12.85
C ARG A 225 13.31 -14.03 -13.29
N THR A 226 12.60 -15.07 -13.70
CA THR A 226 13.13 -15.94 -14.73
C THR A 226 13.16 -15.03 -15.96
N PRO A 227 14.33 -14.60 -16.44
CA PRO A 227 14.39 -13.88 -17.70
C PRO A 227 13.73 -14.81 -18.72
N LYS A 228 12.56 -14.42 -19.23
CA LYS A 228 12.01 -15.04 -20.43
C LYS A 228 13.16 -14.99 -21.45
N PRO A 229 13.65 -16.14 -21.96
CA PRO A 229 14.58 -16.08 -23.07
C PRO A 229 13.87 -15.31 -24.17
N VAL A 230 14.40 -14.14 -24.50
CA VAL A 230 13.96 -13.36 -25.64
C VAL A 230 14.17 -14.30 -26.82
N LYS A 231 13.08 -14.93 -27.29
CA LYS A 231 13.07 -15.56 -28.59
C LYS A 231 13.25 -14.41 -29.57
N ARG A 232 14.51 -14.12 -29.91
CA ARG A 232 14.82 -13.37 -31.12
C ARG A 232 14.23 -14.20 -32.24
N ASP A 233 13.15 -13.69 -32.82
CA ASP A 233 12.65 -14.17 -34.09
C ASP A 233 13.78 -14.03 -35.11
N LEU A 234 14.53 -15.11 -35.27
CA LEU A 234 15.46 -15.34 -36.38
C LEU A 234 14.60 -15.67 -37.60
N THR A 235 13.82 -14.69 -38.05
CA THR A 235 13.18 -14.75 -39.36
C THR A 235 14.29 -14.56 -40.39
N ARG A 236 14.72 -15.69 -40.97
CA ARG A 236 15.28 -15.84 -42.32
C ARG A 236 16.25 -14.73 -42.79
N SER A 237 17.53 -14.98 -42.58
CA SER A 237 18.50 -14.86 -43.69
C SER A 237 19.19 -16.20 -43.86
N SER A 238 18.74 -16.95 -44.87
CA SER A 238 19.46 -18.06 -45.47
C SER A 238 20.79 -17.55 -46.03
N GLY A 239 21.80 -17.53 -45.17
CA GLY A 239 23.18 -17.27 -45.52
C GLY A 239 23.97 -17.74 -44.32
N ILE A 240 24.70 -18.83 -44.49
CA ILE A 240 25.63 -19.29 -43.47
C ILE A 240 26.52 -18.09 -43.15
N VAL A 241 26.48 -17.61 -41.91
CA VAL A 241 27.30 -16.47 -41.48
C VAL A 241 28.74 -16.98 -41.45
N THR A 242 29.45 -16.83 -42.57
CA THR A 242 30.89 -16.98 -42.61
C THR A 242 31.45 -15.89 -41.71
N ARG A 243 32.12 -16.29 -40.63
CA ARG A 243 32.78 -15.33 -39.73
C ARG A 243 33.90 -14.59 -40.46
N HIS A 244 34.49 -15.24 -41.47
CA HIS A 244 35.64 -14.73 -42.18
C HIS A 244 35.42 -14.61 -43.69
N LYS A 245 35.74 -13.44 -44.24
CA LYS A 245 35.63 -13.12 -45.67
C LYS A 245 36.75 -12.17 -46.09
N CYS A 246 37.49 -12.53 -47.14
CA CYS A 246 38.54 -11.66 -47.67
C CYS A 246 37.96 -10.42 -48.38
N ALA A 247 38.48 -9.23 -48.05
CA ALA A 247 38.04 -7.97 -48.63
C ALA A 247 38.39 -7.78 -50.12
N ILE A 248 39.38 -8.51 -50.65
CA ILE A 248 39.82 -8.39 -52.06
C ILE A 248 39.16 -9.43 -52.96
N CYS A 249 39.33 -10.72 -52.65
CA CYS A 249 38.83 -11.80 -53.50
C CYS A 249 37.47 -12.34 -53.11
N GLY A 250 36.94 -11.94 -51.94
CA GLY A 250 35.62 -12.37 -51.47
C GLY A 250 35.52 -13.83 -51.01
N ARG A 251 36.61 -14.62 -51.08
CA ARG A 251 36.66 -16.00 -50.56
C ARG A 251 36.29 -16.02 -49.08
N THR A 252 35.56 -17.05 -48.69
CA THR A 252 35.11 -17.28 -47.32
C THR A 252 35.68 -18.57 -46.75
N GLU A 253 35.60 -18.75 -45.43
CA GLU A 253 36.01 -19.97 -44.72
C GLU A 253 35.32 -21.26 -45.22
N GLN A 254 34.18 -21.14 -45.91
CA GLN A 254 33.50 -22.28 -46.54
C GLN A 254 34.11 -22.72 -47.86
N ASP A 255 34.72 -21.79 -48.61
CA ASP A 255 35.28 -22.10 -49.93
C ASP A 255 36.61 -22.85 -49.79
N VAL A 256 37.39 -22.53 -48.75
CA VAL A 256 38.69 -23.15 -48.45
C VAL A 256 38.86 -23.27 -46.93
N PRO A 257 38.48 -24.41 -46.32
CA PRO A 257 38.47 -24.59 -44.87
C PRO A 257 39.85 -24.48 -44.19
N ASP A 258 40.92 -24.83 -44.92
CA ASP A 258 42.29 -24.87 -44.38
C ASP A 258 43.01 -23.51 -44.43
N MET A 259 42.40 -22.49 -45.04
CA MET A 259 43.05 -21.20 -45.29
C MET A 259 42.82 -20.23 -44.13
N GLN A 260 43.88 -19.58 -43.63
CA GLN A 260 43.76 -18.63 -42.54
C GLN A 260 43.38 -17.22 -43.03
N PHE A 261 42.41 -16.62 -42.35
CA PHE A 261 42.04 -15.22 -42.54
C PHE A 261 42.64 -14.38 -41.41
N ARG A 262 43.34 -13.29 -41.75
CA ARG A 262 44.01 -12.41 -40.79
C ARG A 262 43.68 -10.95 -41.06
N PHE A 263 43.65 -10.15 -40.00
CA PHE A 263 43.50 -8.70 -40.09
C PHE A 263 44.83 -8.03 -40.42
N CYS A 264 44.77 -6.96 -41.22
CA CYS A 264 45.92 -6.09 -41.38
C CYS A 264 45.94 -5.03 -40.27
N THR A 265 47.04 -4.95 -39.52
CA THR A 265 47.22 -3.96 -38.45
C THR A 265 47.40 -2.52 -38.96
N LYS A 266 47.71 -2.34 -40.24
CA LYS A 266 47.97 -1.03 -40.86
C LYS A 266 46.77 -0.43 -41.59
N CYS A 267 45.69 -1.21 -41.78
CA CYS A 267 44.47 -0.75 -42.42
C CYS A 267 43.52 -0.14 -41.39
N GLU A 268 42.86 0.96 -41.75
CA GLU A 268 41.83 1.56 -40.90
C GLU A 268 40.49 0.87 -41.16
N GLY A 269 40.13 -0.05 -40.26
CA GLY A 269 38.89 -0.82 -40.30
C GLY A 269 39.11 -2.32 -40.08
N ASN A 270 38.05 -3.05 -39.76
CA ASN A 270 38.08 -4.50 -39.52
C ASN A 270 38.01 -5.28 -40.84
N TYR A 271 39.01 -5.11 -41.71
CA TYR A 271 39.13 -5.85 -42.96
C TYR A 271 40.01 -7.09 -42.79
N GLU A 272 39.47 -8.24 -43.16
CA GLU A 272 40.19 -9.51 -43.17
C GLU A 272 40.72 -9.84 -44.57
N TYR A 273 41.89 -10.49 -44.61
CA TYR A 273 42.55 -10.91 -45.83
C TYR A 273 42.94 -12.38 -45.72
N CYS A 274 42.83 -13.13 -46.82
CA CYS A 274 43.40 -14.48 -46.92
C CYS A 274 44.94 -14.39 -47.02
N GLU A 275 45.63 -15.52 -46.80
CA GLU A 275 47.10 -15.61 -46.84
C GLU A 275 47.71 -14.99 -48.10
N ASP A 276 47.11 -15.24 -49.26
CA ASP A 276 47.55 -14.70 -50.56
C ASP A 276 47.49 -13.16 -50.67
N HIS A 277 46.54 -12.54 -49.96
CA HIS A 277 46.25 -11.10 -50.06
C HIS A 277 46.71 -10.30 -48.84
N LEU A 278 47.16 -10.95 -47.78
CA LEU A 278 47.61 -10.29 -46.56
C LEU A 278 48.84 -9.39 -46.78
N TYR A 279 49.71 -9.73 -47.73
CA TYR A 279 50.95 -8.98 -47.99
C TYR A 279 50.96 -8.19 -49.31
N THR A 280 49.90 -8.31 -50.11
CA THR A 280 49.81 -7.71 -51.47
C THR A 280 48.70 -6.66 -51.59
N HIS A 281 47.94 -6.40 -50.52
CA HIS A 281 46.88 -5.40 -50.52
C HIS A 281 47.42 -3.96 -50.36
N SER A 282 46.74 -3.00 -50.98
CA SER A 282 46.91 -1.58 -50.67
C SER A 282 46.20 -1.25 -49.37
N HIS A 283 46.88 -0.55 -48.46
CA HIS A 283 46.28 -0.17 -47.18
C HIS A 283 45.17 0.86 -47.39
N VAL A 284 43.97 0.52 -46.92
CA VAL A 284 42.83 1.43 -46.89
C VAL A 284 43.04 2.40 -45.72
N ARG A 285 43.07 3.70 -46.01
CA ARG A 285 43.02 4.79 -45.04
C ARG A 285 41.73 5.56 -45.26
N MET A 286 41.02 5.91 -44.20
CA MET A 286 39.86 6.79 -44.32
C MET A 286 40.39 8.19 -44.68
N SER A 287 40.05 8.67 -45.88
CA SER A 287 40.31 10.05 -46.31
C SER A 287 39.39 11.04 -45.60
#